data_AF-A0ABC8RZG3-F1
#
_entry.id   AF-A0ABC8RZG3-F1
#
_cell.length_a   1.000
_cell.length_b   1.000
_cell.length_c   1.000
_cell.angle_alpha   90.00
_cell.angle_beta   90.00
_cell.angle_gamma   90.00
#
_symmetry.space_group_name_H-M   'P 1'
#
loop_
_entity.id
_entity.type
_entity.pdbx_description
1 polymer ?
#
loop_
_entity_poly.entity_id
_entity_poly.type
_entity_poly.pdbx_seq_one_letter_code
_entity_poly.pdbx_strand_id
1 'polypeptide(L)'
;MVYMQVKSTEKPCTIVVKLKRWERIKCKPNSLPILHKMHVKLGDTVKVISGHDKGKIGEITKIFKHNSSVIVKEINLKTKHMKSREEGEPGQIIKIEAPIHSSNVMLYSKEQNVASRVGHKTLENGKRVRYLIKTGEIIDSAEDWKKVIKEREKATEAVAAS
;
A
#
# COMPACT_ATOMS: atom_id res chain seq x y z
N MET A 1 -31.01 -44.64 2.47
CA MET A 1 -29.81 -44.93 3.29
C MET A 1 -28.59 -44.66 2.44
N VAL A 2 -27.63 -43.79 2.73
CA VAL A 2 -27.40 -42.78 3.78
C VAL A 2 -26.53 -41.71 3.11
N TYR A 3 -26.84 -40.44 3.38
CA TYR A 3 -26.03 -39.27 3.04
C TYR A 3 -24.58 -39.41 3.54
N MET A 4 -23.59 -38.85 2.84
CA MET A 4 -22.88 -37.66 3.34
C MET A 4 -21.77 -37.25 2.37
N GLN A 5 -21.92 -36.04 1.83
CA GLN A 5 -20.80 -35.22 1.36
C GLN A 5 -19.85 -34.98 2.53
N VAL A 6 -18.56 -35.29 2.36
CA VAL A 6 -17.51 -34.76 3.26
C VAL A 6 -16.64 -33.82 2.45
N LYS A 7 -17.14 -32.60 2.26
CA LYS A 7 -16.30 -31.45 1.91
C LYS A 7 -15.71 -30.88 3.21
N SER A 8 -14.42 -30.55 3.17
CA SER A 8 -13.66 -29.67 4.06
C SER A 8 -13.27 -30.19 5.46
N THR A 9 -12.03 -30.68 5.61
CA THR A 9 -11.33 -30.62 6.92
C THR A 9 -9.82 -30.39 6.78
N GLU A 10 -9.37 -29.57 5.84
CA GLU A 10 -8.01 -29.01 5.95
C GLU A 10 -8.12 -27.49 5.92
N LYS A 11 -8.40 -26.94 7.10
CA LYS A 11 -8.17 -25.52 7.34
C LYS A 11 -6.67 -25.31 7.12
N PRO A 12 -6.22 -24.52 6.13
CA PRO A 12 -4.81 -24.25 6.01
C PRO A 12 -4.36 -23.61 7.32
N CYS A 13 -3.29 -24.17 7.91
CA CYS A 13 -2.56 -23.58 9.03
C CYS A 13 -2.02 -22.22 8.61
N THR A 14 -2.90 -21.24 8.61
CA THR A 14 -2.56 -19.85 8.48
C THR A 14 -2.17 -19.42 9.89
N ILE A 15 -0.86 -19.27 10.11
CA ILE A 15 -0.42 -18.17 10.97
C ILE A 15 -0.82 -16.89 10.21
N VAL A 16 -2.12 -16.62 10.12
CA VAL A 16 -2.59 -15.24 10.17
C VAL A 16 -2.12 -14.82 11.54
N VAL A 17 -1.25 -13.81 11.61
CA VAL A 17 -1.00 -13.14 12.88
C VAL A 17 -2.38 -12.67 13.34
N LYS A 18 -3.05 -13.48 14.18
CA LYS A 18 -4.42 -13.25 14.59
C LYS A 18 -4.34 -11.97 15.37
N LEU A 19 -4.85 -10.88 14.78
CA LEU A 19 -4.83 -9.57 15.43
C LEU A 19 -5.32 -9.75 16.85
N LYS A 20 -4.56 -9.22 17.81
CA LYS A 20 -4.99 -9.22 19.21
C LYS A 20 -6.38 -8.61 19.25
N ARG A 21 -7.24 -9.12 20.12
CA ARG A 21 -8.66 -8.73 20.15
C ARG A 21 -8.86 -7.21 20.23
N TRP A 22 -7.96 -6.50 20.93
CA TRP A 22 -7.96 -5.05 21.10
C TRP A 22 -7.27 -4.26 19.96
N GLU A 23 -6.51 -4.91 19.09
CA GLU A 23 -5.86 -4.29 17.90
C GLU A 23 -6.75 -4.40 16.64
N ARG A 24 -7.98 -4.87 16.80
CA ARG A 24 -8.95 -4.93 15.71
C ARG A 24 -9.31 -3.53 15.22
N ILE A 25 -9.74 -3.46 13.96
CA ILE A 25 -10.16 -2.22 13.32
C ILE A 25 -11.31 -1.62 14.14
N LYS A 26 -11.18 -0.34 14.50
CA LYS A 26 -12.24 0.40 15.16
C LYS A 26 -13.39 0.61 14.18
N CYS A 27 -14.62 0.34 14.63
CA CYS A 27 -15.82 0.50 13.82
C CYS A 27 -16.70 1.63 14.35
N LYS A 28 -17.45 2.23 13.43
CA LYS A 28 -18.54 3.17 13.70
C LYS A 28 -19.79 2.40 14.18
N PRO A 29 -20.83 3.10 14.68
CA PRO A 29 -22.09 2.46 15.08
C PRO A 29 -22.76 1.66 13.95
N ASN A 30 -22.58 2.08 12.69
CA ASN A 30 -23.09 1.38 11.51
C ASN A 30 -22.17 0.24 11.01
N SER A 31 -21.29 -0.28 11.87
CA SER A 31 -20.31 -1.35 11.61
C SER A 31 -19.16 -1.01 10.63
N LEU A 32 -19.18 0.14 9.95
CA LEU A 32 -18.12 0.53 9.02
C LEU A 32 -16.81 0.85 9.76
N PRO A 33 -15.63 0.55 9.18
CA PRO A 33 -14.36 0.89 9.79
C PRO A 33 -14.14 2.40 9.83
N ILE A 34 -13.48 2.88 10.89
CA ILE A 34 -13.00 4.26 10.98
C ILE A 34 -11.76 4.38 10.09
N LEU A 35 -11.81 5.29 9.12
CA LEU A 35 -10.72 5.55 8.18
C LEU A 35 -10.04 6.85 8.52
N HIS A 36 -8.71 6.86 8.47
CA HIS A 36 -7.91 8.04 8.73
C HIS A 36 -7.69 8.81 7.42
N LYS A 37 -7.72 10.14 7.50
CA LYS A 37 -7.38 11.02 6.38
C LYS A 37 -5.85 11.10 6.26
N MET A 38 -5.33 10.86 5.06
CA MET A 38 -3.89 10.80 4.78
C MET A 38 -3.52 11.83 3.69
N HIS A 39 -2.27 12.27 3.68
CA HIS A 39 -1.76 13.27 2.72
C HIS A 39 -1.24 12.66 1.41
N VAL A 40 -1.04 11.34 1.36
CA VAL A 40 -0.48 10.61 0.21
C VAL A 40 -1.53 9.83 -0.58
N LYS A 41 -1.26 9.63 -1.87
CA LYS A 41 -2.05 8.84 -2.83
C LYS A 41 -1.18 7.70 -3.41
N LEU A 42 -1.87 6.79 -4.10
CA LEU A 42 -1.24 5.64 -4.77
C LEU A 42 -0.45 6.16 -5.98
N GLY A 43 0.76 5.64 -6.21
CA GLY A 43 1.65 6.13 -7.28
C GLY A 43 2.45 7.41 -6.92
N ASP A 44 2.24 8.02 -5.75
CA ASP A 44 3.07 9.13 -5.30
C ASP A 44 4.51 8.64 -5.07
N THR A 45 5.50 9.44 -5.50
CA THR A 45 6.91 9.23 -5.13
C THR A 45 7.21 9.92 -3.80
N VAL A 46 7.77 9.16 -2.86
CA VAL A 46 8.00 9.61 -1.50
C VAL A 46 9.41 9.30 -1.02
N LYS A 47 9.89 10.13 -0.09
CA LYS A 47 11.13 9.94 0.65
C LYS A 47 10.83 9.58 2.09
N VAL A 48 11.53 8.59 2.62
CA VAL A 48 11.41 8.17 4.03
C VAL A 48 12.18 9.14 4.93
N ILE A 49 11.50 9.68 5.94
CA ILE A 49 12.00 10.69 6.87
C ILE A 49 12.63 10.03 8.11
N SER A 50 12.00 8.97 8.61
CA SER A 50 12.34 8.30 9.85
C SER A 50 12.15 6.79 9.74
N GLY A 51 12.89 6.04 10.56
CA GLY A 51 12.92 4.58 10.54
C GLY A 51 14.24 4.03 10.01
N HIS A 52 14.30 2.71 9.82
CA HIS A 52 15.51 2.00 9.39
C HIS A 52 15.96 2.43 7.98
N ASP A 53 15.00 2.62 7.07
CA ASP A 53 15.25 3.00 5.67
C ASP A 53 15.26 4.52 5.44
N LYS A 54 15.71 5.30 6.42
CA LYS A 54 15.73 6.77 6.33
C LYS A 54 16.52 7.24 5.10
N GLY A 55 15.95 8.19 4.35
CA GLY A 55 16.58 8.83 3.21
C GLY A 55 16.33 8.13 1.87
N LYS A 56 15.90 6.87 1.87
CA LYS A 56 15.52 6.15 0.64
C LYS A 56 14.27 6.77 0.01
N ILE A 57 14.22 6.71 -1.31
CA ILE A 57 13.13 7.23 -2.14
C ILE A 57 12.46 6.02 -2.80
N GLY A 58 11.13 6.03 -2.87
CA GLY A 58 10.38 4.97 -3.53
C GLY A 58 8.96 5.42 -3.87
N GLU A 59 8.27 4.56 -4.60
CA GLU A 59 6.89 4.80 -5.04
C GLU A 59 5.90 4.01 -4.18
N ILE A 60 4.73 4.59 -3.91
CA ILE A 60 3.70 3.93 -3.10
C ILE A 60 2.91 2.90 -3.93
N THR A 61 3.01 1.63 -3.55
CA THR A 61 2.27 0.51 -4.16
C THR A 61 0.89 0.31 -3.55
N LYS A 62 0.77 0.39 -2.22
CA LYS A 62 -0.49 0.11 -1.50
C LYS A 62 -0.67 1.04 -0.29
N ILE A 63 -1.92 1.35 0.03
CA ILE A 63 -2.28 2.25 1.14
C ILE A 63 -3.32 1.58 2.04
N PHE A 64 -3.08 1.58 3.35
CA PHE A 64 -3.97 1.09 4.38
C PHE A 64 -4.51 2.24 5.24
N LYS A 65 -5.70 2.75 4.88
CA LYS A 65 -6.31 3.92 5.55
C LYS A 65 -6.77 3.67 6.99
N HIS A 66 -7.00 2.42 7.38
CA HIS A 66 -7.43 2.07 8.74
C HIS A 66 -6.25 2.17 9.74
N ASN A 67 -5.04 1.82 9.31
CA ASN A 67 -3.82 1.89 10.13
C ASN A 67 -2.95 3.12 9.85
N SER A 68 -3.33 3.96 8.87
CA SER A 68 -2.52 5.08 8.37
C SER A 68 -1.13 4.66 7.87
N SER A 69 -1.04 3.49 7.23
CA SER A 69 0.23 2.91 6.76
C SER A 69 0.27 2.76 5.24
N VAL A 70 1.46 2.76 4.67
CA VAL A 70 1.74 2.66 3.23
C VAL A 70 2.79 1.60 2.96
N ILE A 71 2.71 0.93 1.82
CA ILE A 71 3.76 0.06 1.29
C ILE A 71 4.47 0.84 0.18
N VAL A 72 5.79 0.91 0.27
CA VAL A 72 6.65 1.61 -0.69
C VAL A 72 7.56 0.58 -1.35
N LYS A 73 7.72 0.66 -2.68
CA LYS A 73 8.54 -0.28 -3.46
C LYS A 73 9.97 -0.35 -2.92
N GLU A 74 10.50 -1.55 -2.75
CA GLU A 74 11.89 -1.85 -2.33
C GLU A 74 12.31 -1.30 -0.95
N ILE A 75 11.38 -0.81 -0.14
CA ILE A 75 11.64 -0.25 1.20
C ILE A 75 11.02 -1.17 2.27
N ASN A 76 11.68 -1.30 3.43
CA ASN A 76 11.22 -2.09 4.57
C ASN A 76 10.97 -3.56 4.18
N LEU A 77 11.96 -4.14 3.51
CA LEU A 77 11.94 -5.54 3.09
C LEU A 77 12.06 -6.46 4.31
N LYS A 78 11.17 -7.45 4.38
CA LYS A 78 11.19 -8.50 5.38
C LYS A 78 11.28 -9.86 4.71
N THR A 79 12.16 -10.70 5.25
CA THR A 79 12.30 -12.09 4.80
C THR A 79 11.13 -12.91 5.35
N LYS A 80 10.34 -13.48 4.45
CA LYS A 80 9.24 -14.39 4.78
C LYS A 80 9.55 -15.77 4.21
N HIS A 81 9.59 -16.75 5.10
CA HIS A 81 9.66 -18.16 4.73
C HIS A 81 8.27 -18.62 4.28
N MET A 82 8.15 -19.07 3.03
CA MET A 82 6.92 -19.60 2.48
C MET A 82 7.03 -21.12 2.39
N LYS A 83 6.18 -21.82 3.14
CA LYS A 83 6.04 -23.27 3.01
C LYS A 83 5.38 -23.60 1.67
N SER A 84 5.83 -24.68 1.06
CA SER A 84 5.19 -25.23 -0.14
C SER A 84 3.74 -25.58 0.15
N ARG A 85 2.88 -25.41 -0.85
CA ARG A 85 1.44 -25.71 -0.77
C ARG A 85 1.06 -26.96 -1.55
N GLU A 86 1.85 -27.35 -2.53
CA GLU A 86 1.57 -28.45 -3.46
C GLU A 86 2.74 -29.44 -3.47
N GLU A 87 2.42 -30.72 -3.65
CA GLU A 87 3.44 -31.78 -3.72
C GLU A 87 4.28 -31.59 -4.99
N GLY A 88 5.54 -31.20 -4.82
CA GLY A 88 6.49 -31.00 -5.92
C GLY A 88 7.17 -29.64 -5.94
N GLU A 89 6.61 -28.62 -5.28
CA GLU A 89 7.26 -27.30 -5.20
C GLU A 89 8.20 -27.19 -3.99
N PRO A 90 9.45 -26.72 -4.15
CA PRO A 90 10.33 -26.46 -3.02
C PRO A 90 9.85 -25.22 -2.23
N GLY A 91 10.06 -25.24 -0.91
CA GLY A 91 9.83 -24.06 -0.08
C GLY A 91 10.71 -22.88 -0.50
N GLN A 92 10.18 -21.65 -0.39
CA GLN A 92 10.86 -20.44 -0.89
C GLN A 92 11.10 -19.42 0.21
N ILE A 93 12.23 -18.71 0.12
CA ILE A 93 12.56 -17.56 0.96
C ILE A 93 12.27 -16.30 0.16
N ILE A 94 11.14 -15.64 0.44
CA ILE A 94 10.68 -14.47 -0.32
C ILE A 94 10.95 -13.21 0.51
N LYS A 95 11.46 -12.16 -0.15
CA LYS A 95 11.53 -10.82 0.45
C LYS A 95 10.27 -10.05 0.09
N ILE A 96 9.51 -9.64 1.10
CA ILE A 96 8.25 -8.91 0.93
C ILE A 96 8.38 -7.53 1.56
N GLU A 97 7.83 -6.54 0.88
CA GLU A 97 7.72 -5.16 1.39
C GLU A 97 6.72 -5.08 2.54
N ALA A 98 7.14 -4.48 3.65
CA ALA A 98 6.30 -4.30 4.83
C ALA A 98 5.79 -2.85 4.95
N PRO A 99 4.60 -2.64 5.52
CA PRO A 99 4.01 -1.31 5.64
C PRO A 99 4.83 -0.41 6.58
N ILE A 100 4.91 0.87 6.22
CA ILE A 100 5.52 1.97 6.96
C ILE A 100 4.41 2.95 7.34
N HIS A 101 4.49 3.58 8.51
CA HIS A 101 3.51 4.59 8.89
C HIS A 101 3.61 5.85 8.01
N SER A 102 2.47 6.41 7.60
CA SER A 102 2.41 7.52 6.65
C SER A 102 3.06 8.81 7.12
N SER A 103 3.14 9.05 8.43
CA SER A 103 3.86 10.21 8.98
C SER A 103 5.36 10.18 8.68
N ASN A 104 5.92 9.01 8.41
CA ASN A 104 7.35 8.81 8.19
C ASN A 104 7.74 9.02 6.73
N VAL A 105 6.81 9.44 5.87
CA VAL A 105 7.06 9.71 4.45
C VAL A 105 6.67 11.12 4.05
N MET A 106 7.54 11.75 3.26
CA MET A 106 7.31 13.06 2.62
C MET A 106 7.22 12.90 1.11
N LEU A 107 6.43 13.74 0.46
CA LEU A 107 6.38 13.77 -1.01
C LEU A 107 7.71 14.29 -1.56
N TYR A 108 8.15 13.69 -2.65
CA TYR A 108 9.44 13.95 -3.26
C TYR A 108 9.26 14.45 -4.69
N SER A 109 9.82 15.62 -4.98
CA SER A 109 9.96 16.12 -6.35
C SER A 109 11.15 15.44 -7.02
N LYS A 110 10.91 14.79 -8.16
CA LYS A 110 12.00 14.22 -8.99
C LYS A 110 12.77 15.30 -9.73
N GLU A 111 12.13 16.42 -10.04
CA GLU A 111 12.74 17.52 -10.80
C GLU A 111 13.78 18.26 -9.96
N GLN A 112 13.42 18.63 -8.73
CA GLN A 112 14.29 19.41 -7.86
C GLN A 112 15.06 18.56 -6.83
N ASN A 113 14.77 17.26 -6.78
CA ASN A 113 15.34 16.32 -5.80
C ASN A 113 15.11 16.72 -4.33
N VAL A 114 14.01 17.45 -4.07
CA VAL A 114 13.66 17.94 -2.74
C VAL A 114 12.41 17.25 -2.21
N ALA A 115 12.50 16.77 -0.96
CA ALA A 115 11.34 16.34 -0.19
C ALA A 115 10.68 17.56 0.50
N SER A 116 9.35 17.67 0.39
CA SER A 116 8.63 18.78 1.00
C SER A 116 7.24 18.42 1.52
N ARG A 117 6.68 19.34 2.32
CA ARG A 117 5.30 19.27 2.80
C ARG A 117 4.33 19.63 1.68
N VAL A 118 3.11 19.13 1.79
CA VAL A 118 2.04 19.35 0.80
C VAL A 118 1.14 20.52 1.20
N GLY A 119 0.83 21.37 0.23
CA GLY A 119 -0.22 22.38 0.29
C GLY A 119 -1.36 22.05 -0.67
N HIS A 120 -2.46 22.80 -0.58
CA HIS A 120 -3.59 22.70 -1.50
C HIS A 120 -3.81 24.03 -2.23
N LYS A 121 -3.97 23.98 -3.56
CA LYS A 121 -4.25 25.14 -4.40
C LYS A 121 -5.47 24.85 -5.28
N THR A 122 -6.26 25.87 -5.56
CA THR A 122 -7.37 25.80 -6.53
C THR A 122 -6.86 26.34 -7.86
N LEU A 123 -7.03 25.57 -8.94
CA LEU A 123 -6.72 26.00 -10.30
C LEU A 123 -7.87 26.84 -10.88
N GLU A 124 -7.59 27.56 -11.96
CA GLU A 124 -8.59 28.35 -12.70
C GLU A 124 -9.78 27.49 -13.18
N ASN A 125 -9.51 26.22 -13.48
CA ASN A 125 -10.52 25.21 -13.83
C ASN A 125 -11.44 24.79 -12.66
N GLY A 126 -11.34 25.42 -11.49
CA GLY A 126 -12.09 25.09 -10.27
C GLY A 126 -11.62 23.82 -9.54
N LYS A 127 -10.63 23.10 -10.09
CA LYS A 127 -10.10 21.86 -9.49
C LYS A 127 -9.12 22.17 -8.35
N ARG A 128 -9.28 21.47 -7.22
CA ARG A 128 -8.35 21.53 -6.09
C ARG A 128 -7.25 20.50 -6.25
N VAL A 129 -6.00 20.95 -6.28
CA VAL A 129 -4.81 20.12 -6.48
C VAL A 129 -3.84 20.24 -5.30
N ARG A 130 -3.03 19.20 -5.11
CA ARG A 130 -1.89 19.21 -4.19
C ARG A 130 -0.66 19.82 -4.87
N TYR A 131 0.08 20.65 -4.12
CA TYR A 131 1.36 21.20 -4.55
C TYR A 131 2.42 21.07 -3.45
N LEU A 132 3.69 21.06 -3.84
CA LEU A 132 4.83 21.04 -2.93
C LEU A 132 5.14 22.46 -2.45
N ILE A 133 5.18 22.67 -1.13
CA ILE A 133 5.33 24.02 -0.56
C ILE A 133 6.71 24.62 -0.88
N LYS A 134 7.77 23.80 -0.94
CA LYS A 134 9.12 24.30 -1.19
C LYS A 134 9.38 24.65 -2.64
N THR A 135 8.78 23.90 -3.57
CA THR A 135 9.09 23.98 -5.00
C THR A 135 8.00 24.71 -5.79
N GLY A 136 6.76 24.76 -5.26
CA GLY A 136 5.57 25.24 -5.96
C GLY A 136 5.01 24.24 -6.98
N GLU A 137 5.65 23.10 -7.17
CA GLU A 137 5.30 22.09 -8.17
C GLU A 137 3.95 21.42 -7.84
N ILE A 138 3.12 21.24 -8.87
CA ILE A 138 1.82 20.58 -8.76
C ILE A 138 2.01 19.08 -8.96
N ILE A 139 1.49 18.29 -8.02
CA ILE A 139 1.71 16.83 -7.97
C ILE A 139 0.55 16.08 -8.62
N ASP A 140 -0.68 16.59 -8.47
CA ASP A 140 -1.88 15.92 -8.95
C ASP A 140 -2.12 16.28 -10.43
N SER A 141 -2.02 15.29 -11.32
CA SER A 141 -2.49 15.40 -12.70
C SER A 141 -3.92 14.87 -12.84
N ALA A 142 -4.64 15.35 -13.85
CA ALA A 142 -6.04 14.99 -14.08
C ALA A 142 -6.24 13.52 -14.49
N GLU A 143 -5.18 12.88 -14.99
CA GLU A 143 -5.23 11.55 -15.61
C GLU A 143 -4.58 10.44 -14.77
N ASP A 144 -4.02 10.77 -13.61
CA ASP A 144 -3.24 9.81 -12.81
C ASP A 144 -4.06 8.60 -12.39
N TRP A 145 -5.35 8.80 -12.08
CA TRP A 145 -6.23 7.70 -11.71
C TRP A 145 -6.44 6.70 -12.87
N LYS A 146 -6.46 7.16 -14.13
CA LYS A 146 -6.56 6.29 -15.31
C LYS A 146 -5.29 5.50 -15.51
N LYS A 147 -4.13 6.14 -15.32
CA LYS A 147 -2.81 5.50 -15.42
C LYS A 147 -2.68 4.36 -14.41
N VAL A 148 -3.05 4.63 -13.14
CA VAL A 148 -3.01 3.62 -12.07
C VAL A 148 -3.95 2.44 -12.35
N ILE A 149 -5.15 2.68 -12.88
CA ILE A 149 -6.07 1.59 -13.25
C ILE A 149 -5.47 0.74 -14.38
N LYS A 150 -4.97 1.39 -15.44
CA LYS A 150 -4.37 0.71 -16.58
C LYS A 150 -3.14 -0.13 -16.18
N GLU A 151 -2.29 0.40 -15.32
CA GLU A 151 -1.14 -0.33 -14.78
C GLU A 151 -1.57 -1.55 -13.97
N ARG A 152 -2.66 -1.43 -13.20
CA ARG A 152 -3.22 -2.53 -12.42
C ARG A 152 -3.81 -3.62 -13.32
N GLU A 153 -4.51 -3.25 -14.38
CA GLU A 153 -5.06 -4.17 -15.39
C GLU A 153 -3.94 -4.95 -16.09
N LYS A 154 -2.90 -4.23 -16.55
CA LYS A 154 -1.71 -4.85 -17.15
C LYS A 154 -1.02 -5.84 -16.20
N ALA A 155 -0.94 -5.49 -14.91
CA ALA A 155 -0.37 -6.38 -13.90
C ALA A 155 -1.24 -7.63 -13.67
N THR A 156 -2.57 -7.52 -13.70
CA THR A 156 -3.45 -8.70 -13.59
C THR A 156 -3.38 -9.61 -14.81
N GLU A 157 -3.26 -9.05 -16.01
CA GLU A 157 -3.07 -9.82 -17.24
C GLU A 157 -1.75 -10.58 -17.25
N ALA A 158 -0.66 -9.94 -16.82
CA ALA A 158 0.64 -10.59 -16.72
C ALA A 158 0.63 -11.79 -15.75
N VAL A 159 -0.07 -11.66 -14.61
CA VAL A 159 -0.25 -12.75 -13.63
C VAL A 159 -1.17 -13.84 -14.15
N ALA A 160 -2.17 -13.53 -14.99
CA ALA A 160 -3.03 -14.55 -15.60
C ALA A 160 -2.35 -15.31 -16.75
N ALA A 161 -1.33 -14.71 -17.37
CA ALA A 161 -0.53 -15.31 -18.43
C ALA A 161 0.66 -16.14 -17.93
N SER A 162 0.94 -16.11 -16.62
CA SER A 162 2.01 -16.87 -15.96
C SER A 162 1.44 -17.96 -15.05
#